data_AF-A0A933AGW8-F1
#
_entry.id   AF-A0A933AGW8-F1
#
_cell.length_a   1.000
_cell.length_b   1.000
_cell.length_c   1.000
_cell.angle_alpha   90.00
_cell.angle_beta   90.00
_cell.angle_gamma   90.00
#
_symmetry.space_group_name_H-M   'P 1'
#
loop_
_entity.id
_entity.type
_entity.pdbx_description
1 polymer ?
#
loop_
_entity_poly.entity_id
_entity_poly.type
_entity_poly.pdbx_seq_one_letter_code
_entity_poly.pdbx_strand_id
1 'polypeptide(L)' 'IIGDRSEYELLAYHYPLIGLVQKGDIVIDWKRRIPVHSGILRFFANECTILVEETEGTFTATPKPVG' A
#
# COMPACT_ATOMS: atom_id res chain seq x y z
N ILE A 1 -2.79 -4.88 -5.01
CA ILE A 1 -2.47 -4.98 -3.55
C ILE A 1 -3.17 -6.22 -3.02
N ILE A 2 -2.47 -7.15 -2.36
CA ILE A 2 -3.11 -8.38 -1.87
C ILE A 2 -3.94 -8.06 -0.61
N GLY A 3 -5.25 -8.28 -0.69
CA GLY A 3 -6.19 -8.06 0.41
C GLY A 3 -6.62 -9.35 1.11
N ASP A 4 -7.54 -9.22 2.07
CA ASP A 4 -8.08 -10.35 2.83
C ASP A 4 -9.04 -11.25 2.03
N ARG A 5 -9.79 -10.66 1.11
CA ARG A 5 -10.79 -11.35 0.27
C ARG A 5 -10.33 -11.56 -1.16
N SER A 6 -9.60 -10.59 -1.69
CA SER A 6 -9.13 -10.55 -3.08
C SER A 6 -8.01 -9.52 -3.23
N GLU A 7 -7.55 -9.32 -4.44
CA GLU A 7 -6.66 -8.21 -4.77
C GLU A 7 -7.44 -6.89 -4.87
N TYR A 8 -6.84 -5.81 -4.39
CA TYR A 8 -7.27 -4.45 -4.67
C TYR A 8 -6.49 -3.88 -5.85
N GLU A 9 -7.21 -3.28 -6.79
CA GLU A 9 -6.72 -2.38 -7.82
C GLU A 9 -7.43 -1.03 -7.64
N LEU A 10 -6.67 0.02 -7.36
CA LEU A 10 -7.21 1.33 -7.00
C LEU A 10 -6.85 2.34 -8.07
N LEU A 11 -7.88 2.97 -8.64
CA LEU A 11 -7.75 4.08 -9.57
C LEU A 11 -8.10 5.40 -8.86
N ALA A 12 -7.78 6.52 -9.51
CA ALA A 12 -8.22 7.83 -9.03
C ALA A 12 -9.75 7.85 -8.87
N TYR A 13 -10.22 8.52 -7.81
CA TYR A 13 -11.64 8.67 -7.46
C TYR A 13 -12.39 7.36 -7.19
N HIS A 14 -11.69 6.30 -6.81
CA HIS A 14 -12.31 5.08 -6.36
C HIS A 14 -13.23 5.32 -5.14
N TYR A 15 -14.26 4.49 -4.98
CA TYR A 15 -15.17 4.60 -3.85
C TYR A 15 -14.43 4.43 -2.50
N PRO A 16 -14.85 5.11 -1.43
CA PRO A 16 -14.21 4.99 -0.13
C PRO A 16 -14.16 3.57 0.41
N LEU A 17 -13.01 3.13 0.91
CA LEU A 17 -12.86 1.78 1.47
C LEU A 17 -11.81 1.71 2.57
N ILE A 18 -11.99 0.72 3.45
CA ILE A 18 -11.00 0.27 4.43
C ILE A 18 -10.85 -1.24 4.25
N GLY A 19 -9.61 -1.72 4.20
CA GLY A 19 -9.28 -3.11 3.95
C GLY A 19 -8.00 -3.54 4.65
N LEU A 20 -7.82 -4.84 4.81
CA LEU A 20 -6.58 -5.42 5.31
C LEU A 20 -5.63 -5.67 4.14
N VAL A 21 -4.33 -5.48 4.38
CA VAL A 21 -3.26 -5.80 3.44
C VAL A 21 -2.54 -7.04 3.93
N GLN A 22 -2.41 -8.05 3.07
CA GLN A 22 -1.66 -9.26 3.35
C GLN A 22 -0.25 -9.21 2.75
N LYS A 23 0.56 -10.21 3.09
CA LYS A 23 1.92 -10.35 2.59
C LYS A 23 1.97 -10.35 1.07
N GLY A 24 2.79 -9.46 0.50
CA GLY A 24 2.94 -9.33 -0.95
C GLY A 24 3.58 -8.00 -1.33
N ASP A 25 3.43 -7.61 -2.60
CA ASP A 25 3.93 -6.33 -3.09
C ASP A 25 2.78 -5.31 -3.24
N ILE A 26 3.01 -4.10 -2.75
CA ILE A 26 2.26 -2.92 -3.19
C ILE A 26 2.93 -2.41 -4.47
N VAL A 27 2.19 -2.42 -5.57
CA VAL A 27 2.66 -1.93 -6.87
C VAL A 27 2.08 -0.55 -7.13
N ILE A 28 2.93 0.45 -7.35
CA ILE A 28 2.57 1.84 -7.65
C ILE A 28 2.92 2.12 -9.11
N ASP A 29 1.92 2.49 -9.90
CA ASP A 29 2.02 2.84 -11.33
C ASP A 29 2.82 1.84 -12.18
N TRP A 30 2.75 0.54 -11.84
CA TRP A 30 3.53 -0.54 -12.46
C TRP A 30 5.07 -0.36 -12.42
N LYS A 31 5.57 0.68 -11.73
CA LYS A 31 6.97 1.10 -11.75
C LYS A 31 7.70 0.80 -10.45
N ARG A 32 7.00 0.97 -9.32
CA ARG A 32 7.59 0.80 -7.98
C ARG A 32 6.87 -0.33 -7.26
N ARG A 33 7.67 -1.19 -6.62
CA ARG A 33 7.18 -2.28 -5.77
C ARG A 33 7.67 -2.05 -4.36
N ILE A 34 6.77 -2.19 -3.39
CA ILE A 34 7.07 -2.09 -1.96
C ILE A 34 6.64 -3.41 -1.33
N PRO A 35 7.58 -4.28 -0.91
CA PRO A 35 7.23 -5.53 -0.24
C PRO A 35 6.68 -5.21 1.15
N VAL A 36 5.57 -5.87 1.51
CA VAL A 36 4.89 -5.69 2.80
C VAL A 36 4.53 -7.04 3.41
N HIS A 37 4.52 -7.12 4.75
CA HIS A 37 4.13 -8.33 5.46
C HIS A 37 2.64 -8.33 5.84
N SER A 38 2.18 -7.23 6.43
CA SER A 38 0.78 -7.00 6.79
C SER A 38 0.53 -5.49 6.86
N GLY A 39 -0.75 -5.08 6.85
CA GLY A 39 -1.11 -3.68 6.99
C GLY A 39 -2.61 -3.41 6.92
N ILE A 40 -2.96 -2.13 6.92
CA ILE A 40 -4.32 -1.62 6.74
C ILE A 40 -4.28 -0.58 5.63
N LEU A 41 -5.20 -0.71 4.67
CA LEU A 41 -5.41 0.22 3.58
C LEU A 41 -6.67 1.04 3.82
N ARG A 42 -6.58 2.35 3.57
CA ARG A 42 -7.70 3.28 3.53
C ARG A 42 -7.65 4.08 2.24
N PHE A 43 -8.74 4.06 1.48
CA PHE A 43 -8.97 4.99 0.37
C PHE A 43 -10.12 5.94 0.74
N PHE A 44 -9.87 7.24 0.75
CA PHE A 44 -10.89 8.25 1.06
C PHE A 44 -10.50 9.60 0.47
N ALA A 45 -11.46 10.37 -0.04
CA ALA A 45 -11.22 11.70 -0.60
C ALA A 45 -10.09 11.74 -1.65
N ASN A 46 -10.02 10.71 -2.50
CA ASN A 46 -8.96 10.52 -3.51
C ASN A 46 -7.54 10.40 -2.93
N GLU A 47 -7.42 10.00 -1.67
CA GLU A 47 -6.16 9.70 -0.98
C GLU A 47 -6.12 8.22 -0.62
N CYS A 48 -5.01 7.55 -0.97
CA CYS A 48 -4.72 6.18 -0.56
C CYS A 48 -3.65 6.17 0.51
N THR A 49 -4.03 5.85 1.74
CA THR A 49 -3.13 5.73 2.88
C THR A 49 -3.03 4.26 3.29
N ILE A 50 -1.80 3.75 3.39
CA ILE A 50 -1.53 2.36 3.78
C ILE A 50 -0.57 2.38 4.96
N LEU A 51 -1.02 1.85 6.09
CA LEU A 51 -0.20 1.61 7.26
C LEU A 51 0.29 0.17 7.19
N VAL A 52 1.60 -0.04 7.31
CA VAL A 52 2.22 -1.36 7.16
C VAL A 52 3.13 -1.65 8.35
N GLU A 53 3.29 -2.92 8.68
CA GLU A 53 4.33 -3.34 9.62
C GLU A 53 5.72 -3.04 9.05
N GLU A 54 6.59 -2.53 9.91
CA GLU A 54 7.95 -2.15 9.55
C GLU A 54 8.82 -3.39 9.38
N THR A 55 9.53 -3.48 8.25
CA THR A 55 10.50 -4.55 7.96
C THR A 55 11.72 -3.93 7.27
N GLU A 56 12.84 -4.65 7.19
CA GLU A 56 14.03 -4.14 6.47
C GLU A 56 13.72 -3.73 5.02
N GLY A 57 12.76 -4.42 4.37
CA GLY A 57 12.33 -4.13 3.00
C GLY A 57 11.51 -2.84 2.85
N THR A 58 10.84 -2.36 3.90
CA THR A 58 10.02 -1.13 3.81
C THR A 58 10.86 0.15 3.78
N PHE A 59 12.06 0.13 4.40
CA PHE A 59 12.96 1.30 4.46
C PHE A 59 13.73 1.59 3.17
N THR A 60 14.03 0.56 2.39
CA THR A 60 14.79 0.73 1.13
C THR A 60 13.93 1.34 0.03
N ALA A 61 12.61 1.21 0.16
CA ALA A 61 11.67 1.78 -0.79
C ALA A 61 11.38 3.26 -0.53
N THR A 62 11.45 3.76 0.71
CA THR A 62 11.16 5.17 1.03
C THR A 62 12.30 6.09 0.57
N PRO A 63 12.00 7.23 -0.08
CA PRO A 63 13.02 8.25 -0.32
C PRO A 63 13.64 8.66 1.02
N LYS A 64 14.97 8.74 1.08
CA LYS A 64 15.68 9.25 2.25
C LYS A 64 15.09 10.64 2.59
N PRO A 65 14.67 10.90 3.84
CA PRO A 65 14.22 12.23 4.20
C PRO A 65 15.36 13.22 3.92
N VAL A 66 15.05 14.27 3.18
CA VAL A 66 15.98 15.38 2.96
C VAL A 66 15.99 16.16 4.27
N GLY A 67 17.11 16.06 5.01
CA GLY A 67 17.36 16.84 6.22
C GLY A 67 17.72 18.29 5.92
#